data_AF-T0G5V8-F1
#
_entry.id   AF-T0G5V8-F1
#
_cell.length_a   1.000
_cell.length_b   1.000
_cell.length_c   1.000
_cell.angle_alpha   90.00
_cell.angle_beta   90.00
_cell.angle_gamma   90.00
#
_symmetry.space_group_name_H-M   'P 1'
#
loop_
_entity.id
_entity.type
_entity.pdbx_description
1 polymer ?
#
loop_
_entity_poly.entity_id
_entity_poly.type
_entity_poly.pdbx_seq_one_letter_code
_entity_poly.pdbx_strand_id
1 'polypeptide(L)'
;MKRVNIRLSTGTWTLFGALAQAHGVSRCYLFNYLLWLESVGVGDSIVDTMNEGVPTFHRSYSYILHLDLVENQVTRKLRCRPLSHFYALDYRDWFPT
;
A
#
# COMPACT_ATOMS: atom_id res chain seq x y z
N MET A 1 -23.05 -4.46 -12.37
CA MET A 1 -21.61 -4.18 -12.21
C MET A 1 -21.14 -3.30 -13.38
N LYS A 2 -20.34 -2.26 -13.12
CA LYS A 2 -19.73 -1.43 -14.17
C LYS A 2 -18.24 -1.78 -14.25
N ARG A 3 -17.73 -2.04 -15.45
CA ARG A 3 -16.29 -2.28 -15.67
C ARG A 3 -15.59 -0.95 -15.89
N VAL A 4 -14.52 -0.72 -15.14
CA VAL A 4 -13.65 0.45 -15.27
C VAL A 4 -12.24 -0.04 -15.57
N ASN A 5 -11.57 0.59 -16.53
CA ASN A 5 -10.15 0.32 -16.82
C ASN A 5 -9.36 1.59 -16.52
N ILE A 6 -8.30 1.44 -15.70
CA ILE A 6 -7.48 2.55 -15.23
C ILE A 6 -6.04 2.25 -15.60
N ARG A 7 -5.34 3.26 -16.12
CA ARG A 7 -3.90 3.18 -16.40
C ARG A 7 -3.14 3.78 -15.23
N LEU A 8 -2.20 3.01 -14.70
CA LEU A 8 -1.31 3.40 -13.61
C LEU A 8 0.14 3.16 -14.05
N SER A 9 1.08 3.86 -13.43
CA SER A 9 2.49 3.56 -13.62
C SER A 9 2.80 2.12 -13.16
N THR A 10 3.81 1.49 -13.76
CA THR A 10 4.22 0.12 -13.38
C THR A 10 4.61 0.04 -11.90
N GLY A 11 5.25 1.08 -11.36
CA GLY A 11 5.63 1.15 -9.95
C GLY A 11 4.40 1.18 -9.04
N THR A 12 3.46 2.10 -9.31
CA THR A 12 2.21 2.22 -8.56
C THR A 12 1.38 0.93 -8.62
N TRP A 13 1.29 0.31 -9.81
CA TRP A 13 0.55 -0.95 -9.98
C TRP A 13 1.17 -2.12 -9.23
N THR A 14 2.50 -2.20 -9.23
CA THR A 14 3.25 -3.23 -8.48
C THR A 14 3.10 -3.05 -6.98
N LEU A 15 3.23 -1.82 -6.48
CA LEU A 15 3.03 -1.49 -5.07
C LEU A 15 1.60 -1.85 -4.64
N PHE A 16 0.61 -1.43 -5.42
CA PHE A 16 -0.78 -1.73 -5.16
C PHE A 16 -1.06 -3.25 -5.11
N GLY A 17 -0.42 -4.01 -5.99
CA GLY A 17 -0.45 -5.47 -5.97
C GLY A 17 0.14 -6.05 -4.68
N ALA A 18 1.29 -5.54 -4.22
CA ALA A 18 1.93 -5.98 -2.98
C ALA A 18 1.06 -5.69 -1.75
N LEU A 19 0.41 -4.53 -1.69
CA LEU A 19 -0.55 -4.18 -0.63
C LEU A 19 -1.75 -5.14 -0.65
N ALA A 20 -2.37 -5.35 -1.81
CA ALA A 20 -3.50 -6.28 -1.92
C ALA A 20 -3.13 -7.70 -1.47
N GLN A 21 -1.96 -8.19 -1.86
CA GLN A 21 -1.44 -9.49 -1.43
C GLN A 21 -1.19 -9.56 0.08
N ALA A 22 -0.59 -8.52 0.67
CA ALA A 22 -0.38 -8.44 2.12
C ALA A 22 -1.69 -8.53 2.91
N HIS A 23 -2.75 -7.90 2.41
CA HIS A 23 -4.09 -7.94 3.01
C HIS A 23 -4.92 -9.17 2.60
N GLY A 24 -4.42 -10.03 1.70
CA GLY A 24 -5.14 -11.22 1.25
C GLY A 24 -6.38 -10.93 0.40
N VAL A 25 -6.44 -9.77 -0.25
CA VAL A 25 -7.58 -9.33 -1.07
C VAL A 25 -7.21 -9.20 -2.55
N SER A 26 -8.21 -9.14 -3.41
CA SER A 26 -7.97 -8.85 -4.83
C SER A 26 -7.63 -7.36 -5.04
N ARG A 27 -6.86 -7.06 -6.09
CA ARG A 27 -6.59 -5.69 -6.52
C ARG A 27 -7.88 -4.89 -6.75
N CYS A 28 -8.89 -5.50 -7.37
CA CYS A 28 -10.19 -4.85 -7.61
C CYS A 28 -10.93 -4.54 -6.30
N TYR A 29 -10.88 -5.46 -5.32
CA TYR A 29 -11.49 -5.25 -4.02
C TYR A 29 -10.83 -4.07 -3.30
N LEU A 30 -9.50 -4.07 -3.20
CA LEU A 30 -8.76 -2.98 -2.59
C LEU A 30 -9.05 -1.65 -3.29
N PHE A 31 -9.15 -1.65 -4.61
CA PHE A 31 -9.39 -0.42 -5.37
C PHE A 31 -10.79 0.14 -5.11
N ASN A 32 -11.80 -0.72 -5.09
CA ASN A 32 -13.16 -0.34 -4.75
C ASN A 32 -13.27 0.15 -3.30
N TYR A 33 -12.55 -0.49 -2.38
CA TYR A 33 -12.48 -0.04 -1.00
C TYR A 33 -11.89 1.37 -0.87
N LEU A 34 -10.82 1.69 -1.60
CA LEU A 34 -10.26 3.04 -1.64
C LEU A 34 -11.26 4.07 -2.20
N LEU A 35 -11.97 3.74 -3.29
CA LEU A 35 -13.03 4.61 -3.82
C LEU A 35 -14.18 4.81 -2.82
N TRP A 36 -14.51 3.77 -2.05
CA TRP A 36 -15.52 3.87 -1.02
C TRP A 36 -15.05 4.79 0.12
N LEU A 37 -13.81 4.64 0.60
CA LEU A 37 -13.21 5.54 1.61
C LEU A 37 -13.22 7.01 1.17
N GLU A 38 -12.88 7.25 -0.10
CA GLU A 38 -12.97 8.58 -0.72
C GLU A 38 -14.41 9.11 -0.69
N SER A 39 -15.39 8.28 -1.07
CA SER A 39 -16.81 8.68 -1.13
C SER A 39 -17.42 9.03 0.23
N VAL A 40 -16.89 8.48 1.33
CA VAL A 40 -17.32 8.79 2.70
C VAL A 40 -16.48 9.89 3.35
N GLY A 41 -15.57 10.54 2.60
CA GLY A 41 -14.74 11.65 3.08
C GLY A 41 -13.64 11.25 4.05
N VAL A 42 -13.28 9.95 4.11
CA VAL A 42 -12.22 9.42 4.98
C VAL A 42 -10.87 9.43 4.24
N GLY A 43 -10.85 9.62 2.92
CA GLY A 43 -9.63 9.74 2.12
C GLY A 43 -8.68 10.81 2.68
N ASP A 44 -9.19 12.03 2.85
CA ASP A 44 -8.41 13.15 3.38
C ASP A 44 -7.97 12.91 4.84
N SER A 45 -8.83 12.35 5.69
CA SER A 45 -8.46 12.06 7.08
C SER A 45 -7.36 11.02 7.18
N ILE A 46 -7.29 10.06 6.25
CA ILE A 46 -6.20 9.08 6.19
C ILE A 46 -4.90 9.79 5.82
N VAL A 47 -4.92 10.67 4.82
CA VAL A 47 -3.75 11.44 4.41
C VAL A 47 -3.27 12.30 5.57
N ASP A 48 -4.16 13.03 6.24
CA ASP A 48 -3.80 13.90 7.36
C ASP A 48 -3.26 13.10 8.55
N THR A 49 -3.96 12.04 8.96
CA THR A 49 -3.53 11.17 10.07
C THR A 49 -2.20 10.47 9.77
N MET A 50 -1.99 10.04 8.53
CA MET A 50 -0.73 9.41 8.11
C MET A 50 0.41 10.43 7.95
N ASN A 51 0.10 11.72 7.77
CA ASN A 51 1.09 12.78 7.58
C ASN A 51 1.35 13.66 8.82
N GLU A 52 0.63 13.49 9.93
CA GLU A 52 0.79 14.24 11.19
C GLU A 52 2.15 14.01 11.93
N GLY A 53 3.23 13.60 11.22
CA GLY A 53 4.56 13.46 11.81
C GLY A 53 5.72 13.47 10.81
N VAL A 54 5.87 12.40 10.01
CA VAL A 54 6.97 12.19 9.06
C VAL A 54 6.37 11.55 7.79
N PRO A 55 6.87 11.83 6.58
CA PRO A 55 6.35 11.23 5.34
C PRO A 55 6.24 9.70 5.46
N THR A 56 5.01 9.22 5.33
CA THR A 56 4.60 7.84 5.65
C THR A 56 4.97 6.84 4.56
N PHE A 57 5.36 7.30 3.38
CA PHE A 57 5.67 6.39 2.29
C PHE A 57 7.10 5.86 2.40
N HIS A 58 7.18 4.53 2.54
CA HIS A 58 8.43 3.82 2.60
C HIS A 58 9.13 3.80 1.23
N ARG A 59 10.47 3.90 1.23
CA ARG A 59 11.32 3.76 0.03
C ARG A 59 11.15 2.41 -0.65
N SER A 60 10.97 1.37 0.15
CA SER A 60 10.76 0.03 -0.39
C SER A 60 9.78 -0.76 0.46
N TYR A 61 9.03 -1.59 -0.25
CA TYR A 61 8.05 -2.52 0.28
C TYR A 61 8.48 -3.92 -0.11
N SER A 62 8.41 -4.86 0.83
CA SER A 62 8.71 -6.27 0.60
C SER A 62 7.56 -7.09 1.15
N TYR A 63 6.80 -7.71 0.25
CA TYR A 63 5.81 -8.70 0.60
C TYR A 63 6.50 -10.07 0.77
N ILE A 64 6.33 -10.67 1.94
CA ILE A 64 6.87 -11.98 2.29
C ILE A 64 5.70 -12.90 2.59
N LEU A 65 5.52 -13.91 1.74
CA LEU A 65 4.63 -15.04 1.99
C LEU A 65 5.46 -16.18 2.58
N HIS A 66 5.17 -16.55 3.82
CA HIS A 66 5.78 -17.68 4.49
C HIS A 66 4.77 -18.81 4.59
N LEU A 67 5.12 -19.97 4.03
CA LEU A 67 4.32 -21.20 4.08
C LEU A 67 5.05 -22.21 4.97
N ASP A 68 4.48 -22.48 6.13
CA ASP A 68 4.92 -23.59 6.98
C ASP A 68 4.03 -24.80 6.68
N LEU A 69 4.58 -25.78 5.96
CA LEU A 69 3.83 -26.97 5.56
C LEU A 69 3.70 -28.00 6.67
N VAL A 70 4.60 -27.96 7.67
CA VAL A 70 4.56 -28.89 8.81
C VAL A 70 3.45 -28.47 9.76
N GLU A 71 3.39 -27.17 10.07
CA GLU A 71 2.37 -26.59 10.95
C GLU A 71 1.09 -26.18 10.19
N ASN A 72 1.07 -26.34 8.86
CA ASN A 72 -0.01 -25.89 7.96
C ASN A 72 -0.39 -24.41 8.17
N GLN A 73 0.62 -23.55 8.34
CA GLN A 73 0.43 -22.12 8.59
C GLN A 73 0.87 -21.26 7.41
N VAL A 74 0.08 -20.23 7.12
CA VAL A 74 0.39 -19.22 6.10
C VAL A 74 0.54 -17.87 6.78
N THR A 75 1.74 -17.30 6.73
CA THR A 75 1.99 -15.95 7.25
C THR A 75 2.26 -14.99 6.10
N ARG A 76 1.56 -13.87 6.08
CA ARG A 76 1.78 -12.76 5.14
C ARG A 76 2.38 -11.59 5.91
N LYS A 77 3.57 -11.15 5.51
CA LYS A 77 4.27 -10.02 6.15
C LYS A 77 4.57 -8.96 5.11
N LEU A 78 4.13 -7.73 5.36
CA LEU A 78 4.58 -6.57 4.62
C LEU A 78 5.73 -5.93 5.42
N ARG A 79 6.95 -5.99 4.89
CA ARG A 79 8.09 -5.27 5.45
C ARG A 79 8.28 -3.98 4.68
N CYS A 80 8.49 -2.90 5.40
CA CYS A 80 8.70 -1.59 4.80
C CYS A 80 10.04 -1.01 5.25
N ARG A 81 10.73 -0.29 4.36
CA ARG A 81 11.96 0.45 4.69
C ARG A 81 11.79 1.92 4.34
N PRO A 82 12.11 2.86 5.23
CA PRO A 82 12.59 2.67 6.60
C PRO A 82 11.55 1.98 7.50
N LEU A 83 11.98 1.30 8.56
CA LEU A 83 11.14 0.42 9.42
C LEU A 83 10.03 1.15 10.21
N SER A 84 9.82 2.47 9.98
CA SER A 84 9.47 3.48 10.99
C SER A 84 10.58 3.49 12.05
N HIS A 85 11.25 4.57 12.40
CA HIS A 85 10.80 5.84 12.95
C HIS A 85 11.82 6.90 12.46
N PHE A 86 11.40 8.14 12.16
CA PHE A 86 12.28 9.31 11.94
C PHE A 86 13.11 9.44 10.65
N TYR A 87 12.84 8.70 9.57
CA TYR A 87 13.50 8.95 8.29
C TYR A 87 12.54 9.67 7.34
N ALA A 88 12.58 11.01 7.35
CA ALA A 88 11.81 11.82 6.43
C ALA A 88 12.31 11.60 5.00
N LEU A 89 11.52 10.89 4.21
CA LEU A 89 11.63 10.87 2.76
C LEU A 89 11.12 12.19 2.19
N ASP A 90 11.98 12.96 1.55
CA ASP A 90 11.54 14.12 0.79
C ASP A 90 10.70 13.64 -0.40
N TYR A 91 9.48 14.16 -0.55
CA TYR A 91 8.59 13.82 -1.68
C TYR A 91 9.23 14.15 -3.04
N ARG A 92 10.24 15.03 -3.06
CA ARG A 92 11.06 15.34 -4.24
C ARG A 92 11.90 14.16 -4.73
N ASP A 93 12.17 13.16 -3.88
CA ASP A 93 12.88 11.94 -4.27
C ASP A 93 12.07 11.06 -5.26
N TRP A 94 10.74 11.21 -5.31
CA TRP A 94 9.87 10.41 -6.17
C TRP A 94 9.59 11.02 -7.54
N PHE A 95 9.79 12.32 -7.69
CA PHE A 95 9.55 13.06 -8.93
C PHE A 95 10.79 13.90 -9.25
N PRO A 96 11.84 13.30 -9.83
CA PRO A 96 13.02 14.05 -10.23
C PRO A 96 12.64 15.06 -11.32
N THR A 97 13.02 16.33 -11.12
CA THR A 97 12.97 17.42 -12.12
C THR A 97 13.92 17.18 -13.27
#